data_AF-A0A8D8YI40-F1
#
_entry.id   AF-A0A8D8YI40-F1
#
_cell.length_a   1.000
_cell.length_b   1.000
_cell.length_c   1.000
_cell.angle_alpha   90.00
_cell.angle_beta   90.00
_cell.angle_gamma   90.00
#
_symmetry.space_group_name_H-M   'P 1'
#
loop_
_entity.id
_entity.type
_entity.pdbx_description
1 polymer ?
#
loop_
_entity_poly.entity_id
_entity_poly.type
_entity_poly.pdbx_seq_one_letter_code
_entity_poly.pdbx_strand_id
1 'polypeptide(L)'
;MAGHPNNTMRIVISHLPLLNRASDFGYEIISQLHPSLVVSAHEHTSTHIVWNTQEDPSHSRSRVEEYAYNEYTGQSLWRLSTNQKGVVQEVTVPTCSYRMGVPRMAYGFMYIDKEHSLINYGLLWLPSRLFHLFLYIAYLVTAAFILLVKYKTSPSDILNVRKYYHNV
;
A
#
# COMPACT_ATOMS: atom_id res chain seq x y z
N MET A 1 38.96 13.73 -6.97
CA MET A 1 38.24 13.23 -8.16
C MET A 1 36.79 13.70 -8.07
N ALA A 2 36.50 14.87 -8.61
CA ALA A 2 35.13 15.41 -8.66
C ALA A 2 34.44 14.86 -9.91
N GLY A 3 33.36 14.10 -9.72
CA GLY A 3 32.58 13.52 -10.83
C GLY A 3 31.82 14.60 -11.61
N HIS A 4 31.69 14.40 -12.92
CA HIS A 4 30.92 15.26 -13.83
C HIS A 4 29.52 15.61 -13.26
N PRO A 5 29.05 16.86 -13.39
CA PRO A 5 27.76 17.32 -12.84
C PRO A 5 26.51 16.73 -13.52
N ASN A 6 26.65 15.84 -14.51
CA ASN A 6 25.55 15.32 -15.33
C ASN A 6 25.28 13.80 -15.20
N ASN A 7 25.73 13.15 -14.12
CA ASN A 7 25.45 11.72 -13.89
C ASN A 7 25.04 11.38 -12.44
N THR A 8 24.33 12.30 -11.78
CA THR A 8 23.89 12.11 -10.39
C THR A 8 22.37 11.98 -10.32
N MET A 9 21.90 10.84 -9.82
CA MET A 9 20.50 10.62 -9.49
C MET A 9 20.22 11.12 -8.06
N ARG A 10 19.23 11.99 -7.89
CA ARG A 10 18.82 12.50 -6.58
C ARG A 10 17.47 11.89 -6.20
N ILE A 11 17.45 11.13 -5.12
CA ILE A 11 16.25 10.48 -4.59
C ILE A 11 15.91 11.17 -3.27
N VAL A 12 14.71 11.72 -3.17
CA VAL A 12 14.17 12.30 -1.94
C VAL A 12 13.20 11.31 -1.31
N ILE A 13 13.31 11.11 -0.01
CA ILE A 13 12.41 10.25 0.75
C ILE A 13 11.65 11.14 1.73
N SER A 14 10.32 11.07 1.71
CA SER A 14 9.44 11.82 2.60
C SER A 14 8.38 10.90 3.19
N HIS A 15 7.85 11.22 4.36
CA HIS A 15 6.64 10.53 4.83
C HIS A 15 5.40 11.06 4.11
N LEU A 16 5.29 12.40 3.99
CA LEU A 16 4.17 13.08 3.35
C LEU A 16 4.39 13.23 1.85
N PRO A 17 3.37 13.04 1.00
CA PRO A 17 3.48 13.30 -0.43
C PRO A 17 3.81 14.76 -0.71
N LEU A 18 4.79 14.99 -1.58
CA LEU A 18 5.29 16.33 -1.90
C LEU A 18 4.64 16.92 -3.16
N LEU A 19 4.21 16.07 -4.11
CA LEU A 19 3.59 16.49 -5.37
C LEU A 19 2.05 16.42 -5.30
N ASN A 20 1.48 15.65 -4.37
CA ASN A 20 0.02 15.49 -4.27
C ASN A 20 -0.71 16.72 -3.71
N ARG A 21 -0.04 17.55 -2.90
CA ARG A 21 -0.61 18.78 -2.34
C ARG A 21 0.33 19.94 -2.67
N ALA A 22 -0.19 20.95 -3.36
CA ALA A 22 0.49 22.22 -3.60
C ALA A 22 0.76 22.81 -2.22
N SER A 23 1.99 22.66 -1.78
CA SER A 23 2.50 23.16 -0.52
C SER A 23 3.79 23.89 -0.84
N ASP A 24 3.97 25.05 -0.21
CA ASP A 24 5.19 25.83 -0.39
C ASP A 24 6.43 25.02 -0.01
N PHE A 25 6.29 24.15 0.99
CA PHE A 25 7.32 23.20 1.40
C PHE A 25 7.69 22.20 0.31
N GLY A 26 6.70 21.57 -0.34
CA GLY A 26 6.94 20.64 -1.45
C GLY A 26 7.64 21.35 -2.62
N TYR A 27 7.20 22.57 -2.94
CA TYR A 27 7.82 23.40 -3.97
C TYR A 27 9.28 23.76 -3.64
N GLU A 28 9.54 24.15 -2.39
CA GLU A 28 10.89 24.50 -1.93
C GLU A 28 11.85 23.31 -2.02
N ILE A 29 11.42 22.11 -1.59
CA ILE A 29 12.22 20.89 -1.72
C ILE A 29 12.53 20.59 -3.19
N ILE A 30 11.53 20.68 -4.06
CA ILE A 30 11.69 20.35 -5.48
C ILE A 30 12.63 21.35 -6.16
N SER A 31 12.45 22.64 -5.87
CA SER A 31 13.24 23.73 -6.46
C SER A 31 14.67 23.82 -5.93
N GLN A 32 14.93 23.44 -4.67
CA GLN A 32 16.30 23.44 -4.13
C GLN A 32 17.05 22.15 -4.48
N LEU A 33 16.41 21.00 -4.28
CA LEU A 33 17.09 19.71 -4.40
C LEU A 33 17.08 19.14 -5.81
N HIS A 34 16.21 19.62 -6.71
CA HIS A 34 16.08 19.14 -8.08
C HIS A 34 16.12 17.60 -8.17
N PRO A 35 15.18 16.90 -7.51
CA PRO A 35 15.20 15.44 -7.42
C PRO A 35 14.84 14.77 -8.75
N SER A 36 15.43 13.61 -9.00
CA SER A 36 15.05 12.71 -10.10
C SER A 36 13.82 11.86 -9.75
N LEU A 37 13.66 11.55 -8.46
CA LEU A 37 12.55 10.76 -7.91
C LEU A 37 12.26 11.18 -6.47
N VAL A 38 10.99 11.25 -6.12
CA VAL A 38 10.49 11.35 -4.75
C VAL A 38 9.83 10.02 -4.38
N VAL A 39 10.14 9.50 -3.20
CA VAL A 39 9.47 8.35 -2.60
C VAL A 39 8.74 8.82 -1.36
N SER A 40 7.43 8.63 -1.32
CA SER A 40 6.59 9.07 -0.20
C SER A 40 5.65 7.99 0.32
N ALA A 41 4.82 8.30 1.32
CA ALA A 41 3.88 7.37 1.93
C ALA A 41 2.59 8.11 2.38
N HIS A 42 2.14 7.86 3.61
CA HIS A 42 1.00 8.51 4.28
C HIS A 42 -0.41 8.16 3.76
N GLU A 43 -0.65 8.20 2.44
CA GLU A 43 -2.00 8.06 1.87
C GLU A 43 -2.51 6.59 1.86
N HIS A 44 -1.68 5.64 2.29
CA HIS A 44 -1.91 4.18 2.31
C HIS A 44 -2.32 3.57 0.96
N THR A 45 -2.28 4.34 -0.12
CA THR A 45 -2.45 3.90 -1.49
C THR A 45 -1.09 3.92 -2.18
N SER A 46 -0.99 3.24 -3.31
CA SER A 46 0.18 3.34 -4.17
C SER A 46 -0.16 4.18 -5.38
N THR A 47 0.49 5.32 -5.53
CA THR A 47 0.27 6.26 -6.64
C THR A 47 1.59 6.67 -7.25
N HIS A 48 1.59 6.90 -8.56
CA HIS A 48 2.68 7.50 -9.32
C HIS A 48 2.22 8.85 -9.82
N ILE A 49 2.89 9.89 -9.38
CA ILE A 49 2.59 11.27 -9.73
C ILE A 49 3.73 11.82 -10.57
N VAL A 50 3.42 12.44 -11.71
CA VAL A 50 4.41 13.11 -12.55
C VAL A 50 4.11 14.61 -12.55
N TRP A 51 5.13 15.42 -12.32
CA TRP A 51 5.06 16.87 -12.38
C TRP A 51 6.11 17.43 -13.34
N ASN A 52 5.68 18.28 -14.27
CA ASN A 52 6.56 19.06 -15.11
C ASN A 52 6.85 20.42 -14.44
N THR A 53 8.07 20.59 -13.94
CA THR A 53 8.50 21.81 -13.22
C THR A 53 8.69 23.01 -14.14
N GLN A 54 8.61 22.84 -15.47
CA GLN A 54 8.61 23.95 -16.43
C GLN A 54 7.21 24.52 -16.69
N GLU A 55 6.16 23.79 -16.32
CA GLU A 55 4.79 24.27 -16.39
C GLU A 55 4.43 25.03 -15.11
N ASP A 56 3.48 25.97 -15.20
CA ASP A 56 3.08 26.83 -14.08
C ASP A 56 2.76 25.98 -12.82
N PRO A 57 3.41 26.21 -11.66
CA PRO A 57 3.19 25.44 -10.43
C PRO A 57 1.74 25.45 -9.94
N SER A 58 0.91 26.39 -10.41
CA SER A 58 -0.51 26.47 -10.09
C SER A 58 -1.41 25.54 -10.91
N HIS A 59 -0.97 25.01 -12.06
CA HIS A 59 -1.84 24.33 -13.04
C HIS A 59 -1.36 22.95 -13.54
N SER A 60 -0.20 22.46 -13.12
CA SER A 60 0.54 21.44 -13.89
C SER A 60 0.75 20.08 -13.22
N ARG A 61 -0.21 19.56 -12.45
CA ARG A 61 -0.13 18.15 -12.00
C ARG A 61 -0.61 17.25 -13.13
N SER A 62 0.32 16.74 -13.94
CA SER A 62 -0.03 16.21 -15.25
C SER A 62 -0.37 14.71 -15.28
N ARG A 63 -0.13 13.94 -14.22
CA ARG A 63 -0.65 12.55 -14.17
C ARG A 63 -0.60 11.97 -12.76
N VAL A 64 -1.74 11.46 -12.28
CA VAL A 64 -1.81 10.59 -11.09
C VAL A 64 -2.24 9.22 -11.58
N GLU A 65 -1.31 8.28 -11.61
CA GLU A 65 -1.62 6.88 -11.87
C GLU A 65 -1.72 6.16 -10.53
N GLU A 66 -2.90 5.67 -10.18
CA GLU A 66 -2.97 4.67 -9.13
C GLU A 66 -2.32 3.38 -9.62
N TYR A 67 -1.62 2.67 -8.74
CA TYR A 67 -1.06 1.38 -9.07
C TYR A 67 -2.19 0.39 -9.33
N ALA A 68 -2.60 0.28 -10.60
CA ALA A 68 -3.48 -0.77 -11.06
C ALA A 68 -2.62 -2.01 -11.29
N TYR A 69 -2.74 -2.98 -10.40
CA TYR A 69 -2.28 -4.34 -10.70
C TYR A 69 -3.00 -4.79 -11.97
N ASN A 70 -2.26 -4.92 -13.08
CA ASN A 70 -2.83 -5.36 -14.34
C ASN A 70 -2.78 -6.89 -14.40
N GLU A 71 -3.87 -7.52 -13.94
CA GLU A 71 -4.09 -8.97 -13.96
C GLU A 71 -3.92 -9.60 -15.35
N TYR A 72 -4.12 -8.82 -16.42
CA TYR A 72 -4.09 -9.28 -17.81
C TYR A 72 -2.70 -9.21 -18.47
N THR A 73 -1.83 -8.31 -18.02
CA THR A 73 -0.48 -8.12 -18.61
C THR A 73 0.63 -8.72 -17.76
N GLY A 74 0.35 -9.08 -16.50
CA GLY A 74 1.36 -9.58 -15.56
C GLY A 74 2.45 -8.55 -15.22
N GLN A 75 2.33 -7.30 -15.70
CA GLN A 75 3.30 -6.25 -15.43
C GLN A 75 2.95 -5.53 -14.13
N SER A 76 3.78 -5.76 -13.13
CA SER A 76 3.73 -5.16 -11.79
C SER A 76 4.87 -4.15 -11.59
N LEU A 77 5.30 -3.47 -12.65
CA LEU A 77 6.45 -2.58 -12.60
C LEU A 77 6.16 -1.26 -13.28
N TRP A 78 6.27 -0.17 -12.53
CA TRP A 78 6.38 1.17 -13.07
C TRP A 78 7.81 1.44 -13.53
N ARG A 79 7.93 1.89 -14.78
CA ARG A 79 9.20 2.31 -15.39
C ARG A 79 9.29 3.83 -15.36
N LEU A 80 10.12 4.33 -14.46
CA LEU A 80 10.29 5.76 -14.20
C LEU A 80 11.57 6.22 -14.92
N SER A 81 11.41 7.06 -15.94
CA SER A 81 12.56 7.60 -16.69
C SER A 81 13.19 8.79 -15.97
N THR A 82 14.47 8.71 -15.62
CA THR A 82 15.14 9.80 -14.90
C THR A 82 15.89 10.78 -15.81
N ASN A 83 15.79 10.61 -17.13
CA ASN A 83 16.54 11.40 -18.11
C ASN A 83 15.75 12.63 -18.62
N GLN A 84 14.51 12.82 -18.16
CA GLN A 84 13.68 13.94 -18.59
C GLN A 84 13.97 15.18 -17.74
N LYS A 85 14.55 16.22 -18.37
CA LYS A 85 14.81 17.50 -17.70
C LYS A 85 13.50 18.20 -17.37
N GLY A 86 13.41 18.74 -16.16
CA GLY A 86 12.22 19.48 -15.70
C GLY A 86 11.03 18.57 -15.39
N VAL A 87 11.23 17.25 -15.27
CA VAL A 87 10.18 16.32 -14.85
C VAL A 87 10.60 15.71 -13.53
N VAL A 88 9.72 15.82 -12.52
CA VAL A 88 9.86 15.13 -11.25
C VAL A 88 8.75 14.09 -11.13
N GLN A 89 9.15 12.91 -10.66
CA GLN A 89 8.23 11.82 -10.41
C GLN A 89 8.17 11.54 -8.91
N GLU A 90 6.99 11.24 -8.41
CA GLU A 90 6.76 10.79 -7.05
C GLU A 90 6.07 9.43 -7.05
N VAL A 91 6.57 8.52 -6.24
CA VAL A 91 5.94 7.24 -5.96
C VAL A 91 5.54 7.19 -4.50
N THR A 92 4.24 7.03 -4.26
CA THR A 92 3.71 6.79 -2.92
C THR A 92 3.73 5.30 -2.63
N VAL A 93 4.37 4.91 -1.54
CA VAL A 93 4.47 3.52 -1.07
C VAL A 93 3.28 3.23 -0.14
N PRO A 94 2.54 2.12 -0.35
CA PRO A 94 1.44 1.75 0.51
C PRO A 94 1.96 1.33 1.90
N THR A 95 1.07 1.27 2.89
CA THR A 95 1.46 0.79 4.22
C THR A 95 1.81 -0.71 4.19
N CYS A 96 2.90 -1.07 4.87
CA CYS A 96 3.27 -2.47 5.12
C CYS A 96 2.80 -2.96 6.50
N SER A 97 2.46 -2.04 7.40
CA SER A 97 1.99 -2.34 8.74
C SER A 97 0.47 -2.36 8.79
N TYR A 98 -0.05 -3.15 9.73
CA TYR A 98 -1.47 -3.27 9.95
C TYR A 98 -2.04 -1.97 10.49
N ARG A 99 -2.95 -1.39 9.72
CA ARG A 99 -3.86 -0.32 10.17
C ARG A 99 -5.27 -0.75 9.80
N MET A 100 -6.16 -0.81 10.80
CA MET A 100 -7.56 -1.16 10.58
C MET A 100 -8.16 -0.28 9.48
N GLY A 101 -8.72 -0.93 8.44
CA GLY A 101 -9.39 -0.25 7.33
C GLY A 101 -8.63 -0.22 5.99
N VAL A 102 -7.36 -0.64 5.94
CA VAL A 102 -6.61 -0.71 4.67
C VAL A 102 -6.65 -2.14 4.11
N PRO A 103 -7.30 -2.41 2.96
CA PRO A 103 -7.46 -3.76 2.43
C PRO A 103 -6.20 -4.29 1.72
N ARG A 104 -5.38 -3.40 1.16
CA ARG A 104 -4.20 -3.75 0.35
C ARG A 104 -2.94 -3.18 0.99
N MET A 105 -2.04 -4.06 1.40
CA MET A 105 -0.74 -3.72 1.99
C MET A 105 0.35 -4.30 1.08
N ALA A 106 1.48 -3.60 0.96
CA ALA A 106 2.61 -4.10 0.19
C ALA A 106 3.94 -3.58 0.74
N TYR A 107 5.03 -4.26 0.39
CA TYR A 107 6.36 -3.66 0.42
C TYR A 107 6.68 -3.11 -0.96
N GLY A 108 7.04 -1.83 -1.03
CA GLY A 108 7.64 -1.25 -2.23
C GLY A 108 9.06 -1.81 -2.43
N PHE A 109 9.39 -2.17 -3.65
CA PHE A 109 10.76 -2.46 -4.04
C PHE A 109 11.12 -1.66 -5.29
N MET A 110 12.40 -1.36 -5.41
CA MET A 110 12.90 -0.52 -6.49
C MET A 110 14.30 -0.97 -6.87
N TYR A 111 14.58 -1.01 -8.16
CA TYR A 111 15.95 -1.17 -8.66
C TYR A 111 16.28 -0.08 -9.68
N ILE A 112 17.54 0.33 -9.66
CA ILE A 112 18.05 1.45 -10.44
C ILE A 112 18.91 0.88 -11.57
N ASP A 113 18.47 1.10 -12.79
CA ASP A 113 19.20 0.80 -14.01
C ASP A 113 19.99 2.04 -14.44
N LYS A 114 21.30 2.00 -14.18
CA LYS A 114 22.20 3.12 -14.48
C LYS A 114 22.50 3.23 -15.98
N GLU A 115 22.45 2.14 -16.72
CA GLU A 115 22.78 2.11 -18.16
C GLU A 115 21.67 2.78 -18.96
N HIS A 116 20.42 2.45 -18.63
CA HIS A 116 19.26 2.99 -19.33
C HIS A 116 18.66 4.24 -18.66
N SER A 117 19.21 4.69 -17.51
CA SER A 117 18.66 5.80 -16.73
C SER A 117 17.17 5.58 -16.37
N LEU A 118 16.87 4.34 -15.97
CA LEU A 118 15.53 3.90 -15.62
C LEU A 118 15.50 3.47 -14.16
N ILE A 119 14.40 3.79 -13.49
CA ILE A 119 14.06 3.22 -12.20
C ILE A 119 12.84 2.34 -12.40
N ASN A 120 12.95 1.09 -11.97
CA ASN A 120 11.82 0.18 -11.97
C ASN A 120 11.31 0.05 -10.53
N TYR A 121 10.06 0.40 -10.32
CA TYR A 121 9.39 0.31 -9.03
C TYR A 121 8.27 -0.73 -9.10
N GLY A 122 8.15 -1.56 -8.08
CA GLY A 122 7.08 -2.54 -7.96
C GLY A 122 6.61 -2.73 -6.53
N LEU A 123 5.55 -3.51 -6.39
CA LEU A 123 4.94 -3.84 -5.11
C LEU A 123 4.95 -5.35 -4.86
N LEU A 124 5.42 -5.72 -3.68
CA LEU A 124 5.26 -7.06 -3.11
C LEU A 124 4.00 -7.04 -2.25
N TRP A 125 2.87 -7.45 -2.84
CA TRP A 125 1.59 -7.48 -2.14
C TRP A 125 1.59 -8.48 -0.97
N LEU A 126 1.15 -8.02 0.20
CA LEU A 126 0.91 -8.88 1.35
C LEU A 126 -0.47 -9.55 1.22
N PRO A 127 -0.63 -10.77 1.78
CA PRO A 127 -1.93 -11.42 1.83
C PRO A 127 -2.96 -10.58 2.58
N SER A 128 -4.20 -10.58 2.09
CA SER A 128 -5.31 -9.85 2.72
C SER A 128 -5.57 -10.39 4.13
N ARG A 129 -5.28 -9.59 5.15
CA ARG A 129 -5.52 -9.96 6.55
C ARG A 129 -7.00 -9.89 6.93
N LEU A 130 -7.79 -9.05 6.24
CA LEU A 130 -9.24 -8.96 6.46
C LEU A 130 -9.94 -10.29 6.14
N PHE A 131 -9.50 -10.96 5.07
CA PHE A 131 -9.99 -12.29 4.73
C PHE A 131 -9.68 -13.32 5.83
N HIS A 132 -8.45 -13.32 6.36
CA HIS A 132 -8.06 -14.22 7.44
C HIS A 132 -8.83 -13.93 8.74
N LEU A 133 -9.05 -12.66 9.07
CA LEU A 133 -9.85 -12.27 10.24
C LEU A 133 -11.29 -12.77 10.11
N PHE A 134 -11.88 -12.66 8.91
CA PHE A 134 -13.21 -13.21 8.64
C PHE A 134 -13.24 -14.73 8.84
N LEU A 135 -12.23 -15.47 8.36
CA LEU A 135 -12.12 -16.91 8.60
C LEU A 135 -11.99 -17.27 10.08
N TYR A 136 -11.20 -16.51 10.87
CA TYR A 136 -11.10 -16.71 12.32
C TYR A 136 -12.44 -16.50 13.02
N ILE A 137 -13.20 -15.45 12.65
CA ILE A 137 -14.53 -15.21 13.20
C ILE A 137 -15.48 -16.35 12.85
N ALA A 138 -15.50 -16.79 11.59
CA ALA A 138 -16.33 -17.92 11.16
C ALA A 138 -15.99 -19.22 11.93
N TYR A 139 -14.70 -19.47 12.16
CA TYR A 139 -14.23 -20.59 12.98
C TYR A 139 -14.71 -20.49 14.44
N LEU A 140 -14.59 -19.32 15.07
CA LEU A 140 -15.06 -19.11 16.44
C LEU A 140 -16.58 -19.28 16.57
N VAL A 141 -17.35 -18.79 15.59
CA VAL A 141 -18.80 -18.94 15.55
C VAL A 141 -19.20 -20.42 15.43
N THR A 142 -18.56 -21.17 14.54
CA THR A 142 -18.84 -22.60 14.37
C THR A 142 -18.45 -23.41 15.61
N ALA A 143 -17.30 -23.12 16.23
CA ALA A 143 -16.88 -23.75 17.48
C ALA A 143 -17.86 -23.44 18.63
N ALA A 144 -18.28 -22.18 18.78
CA ALA A 144 -19.26 -21.77 19.78
C ALA A 144 -20.62 -22.47 19.56
N PHE A 145 -21.06 -22.58 18.31
CA PHE A 145 -22.29 -23.29 17.96
C PHE A 145 -22.22 -24.78 18.37
N ILE A 146 -21.11 -25.46 18.05
CA ILE A 146 -20.90 -26.86 18.44
C ILE A 146 -20.89 -27.02 19.97
N LEU A 147 -20.23 -26.11 20.70
CA LEU A 147 -20.19 -26.11 22.16
C LEU A 147 -21.59 -25.90 22.76
N LEU A 148 -22.39 -25.00 22.20
CA LEU A 148 -23.78 -24.77 22.64
C LEU A 148 -24.67 -26.00 22.42
N VAL A 149 -24.52 -26.68 21.27
CA VAL A 149 -25.23 -27.93 20.99
C VAL A 149 -24.83 -29.02 21.97
N LYS A 150 -23.53 -29.17 22.27
CA LYS A 150 -23.04 -30.13 23.26
C LYS A 150 -23.52 -29.81 24.67
N TYR A 151 -23.54 -28.54 25.06
CA TYR A 151 -24.02 -28.11 26.37
C TYR A 151 -25.49 -28.48 26.57
N LYS A 152 -26.36 -28.18 25.60
CA LYS A 152 -27.79 -28.55 25.66
C LYS A 152 -28.07 -30.05 25.55
N THR A 153 -27.19 -30.81 24.89
CA THR A 153 -27.30 -32.27 24.80
C THR A 153 -26.55 -33.01 25.91
N SER A 154 -26.00 -32.26 26.88
CA SER A 154 -25.28 -32.83 28.02
C SER A 154 -26.20 -33.73 28.86
N PRO A 155 -25.72 -34.91 29.31
CA PRO A 155 -26.54 -35.91 30.00
C PRO A 155 -27.20 -35.41 31.31
N SER A 156 -26.73 -34.30 31.88
CA SER A 156 -27.39 -33.63 33.01
C SER A 156 -28.81 -33.15 32.68
N ASP A 157 -29.05 -32.68 31.46
CA ASP A 157 -30.39 -32.25 31.03
C ASP A 157 -31.29 -33.46 30.70
N ILE A 158 -30.71 -34.52 30.14
CA ILE A 158 -31.42 -35.79 29.84
C ILE A 158 -31.86 -36.48 31.15
N LEU A 159 -31.03 -36.46 32.19
CA LEU A 159 -31.37 -37.01 33.50
C LEU A 159 -32.47 -36.21 34.22
N ASN A 160 -32.52 -34.89 34.02
CA ASN A 160 -33.58 -34.04 34.58
C ASN A 160 -34.95 -34.32 33.92
N VAL A 161 -34.99 -34.53 32.59
CA VAL A 161 -36.21 -34.96 31.90
C VAL A 161 -36.66 -36.34 32.40
N ARG A 162 -35.73 -37.29 32.57
CA ARG A 162 -36.06 -38.66 33.03
C ARG A 162 -36.60 -38.70 34.47
N LYS A 163 -36.13 -37.80 35.37
CA LYS A 163 -36.71 -37.63 36.71
C LYS A 163 -38.14 -37.09 36.68
N TYR A 164 -38.47 -36.23 35.72
CA TYR A 164 -39.81 -35.68 35.58
C TYR A 164 -40.85 -36.73 35.17
N TYR A 165 -40.47 -37.71 34.33
CA TYR A 165 -41.37 -38.78 33.88
C TYR A 165 -41.52 -39.96 34.84
N HIS A 166 -40.67 -40.08 35.86
CA HIS A 166 -40.76 -41.16 36.86
C HIS A 166 -41.55 -40.77 38.14
N ASN A 167 -41.97 -39.51 38.25
CA ASN A 167 -42.72 -38.97 39.39
C ASN A 167 -44.17 -38.56 39.01
N VAL A 168 -44.68 -39.03 37.87
CA VAL A 168 -46.11 -38.98 37.48
C VAL A 168 -46.62 -40.42 37.42
#